data_AF-A0AA43W4F9-F1
#
_entry.id   AF-A0AA43W4F9-F1
#
_cell.length_a   1.000
_cell.length_b   1.000
_cell.length_c   1.000
_cell.angle_alpha   90.00
_cell.angle_beta   90.00
_cell.angle_gamma   90.00
#
_symmetry.space_group_name_H-M   'P 1'
#
loop_
_entity.id
_entity.type
_entity.pdbx_description
1 polymer ?
#
loop_
_entity_poly.entity_id
_entity_poly.type
_entity_poly.pdbx_seq_one_letter_code
_entity_poly.pdbx_strand_id
1 'polypeptide(L)'
;MKKESLIKCGYEQMKERYGTDTLILFHVGETYEAYYDDARTVARTTGVPPFNIAAGKIPAVRIPEADMETCRNRLLDAGYTVCVSDVRGASGRHMIRIDE
;
A
#
# COMPACT_ATOMS: atom_id res chain seq x y z
N MET A 1 -16.38 -11.31 0.48
CA MET A 1 -14.92 -11.65 0.49
C MET A 1 -14.30 -11.20 1.80
N LYS A 2 -13.36 -11.98 2.37
CA LYS A 2 -12.61 -11.56 3.57
C LYS A 2 -11.60 -10.46 3.19
N LYS A 3 -11.39 -9.47 4.05
CA LYS A 3 -10.45 -8.36 3.82
C LYS A 3 -9.03 -8.84 3.44
N GLU A 4 -8.57 -9.93 4.05
CA GLU A 4 -7.30 -10.59 3.73
C GLU A 4 -7.19 -10.99 2.25
N SER A 5 -8.25 -11.61 1.70
CA SER A 5 -8.28 -12.03 0.29
C SER A 5 -8.26 -10.83 -0.65
N LEU A 6 -8.91 -9.73 -0.28
CA LEU A 6 -8.92 -8.50 -1.08
C LEU A 6 -7.52 -7.86 -1.15
N ILE A 7 -6.85 -7.75 0.00
CA ILE A 7 -5.49 -7.22 0.09
C ILE A 7 -4.53 -8.09 -0.72
N LYS A 8 -4.61 -9.42 -0.55
CA LYS A 8 -3.76 -10.36 -1.27
C LYS A 8 -3.91 -10.20 -2.79
N CYS A 9 -5.15 -10.27 -3.28
CA CYS A 9 -5.41 -10.23 -4.71
C CYS A 9 -5.02 -8.88 -5.35
N GLY A 10 -5.33 -7.77 -4.69
CA GLY A 10 -4.94 -6.44 -5.17
C GLY A 10 -3.43 -6.22 -5.15
N TYR A 11 -2.74 -6.73 -4.13
CA TYR A 11 -1.28 -6.69 -4.05
C TYR A 11 -0.64 -7.49 -5.18
N GLU A 12 -1.08 -8.74 -5.40
CA GLU A 12 -0.56 -9.61 -6.47
C GLU A 12 -0.78 -8.99 -7.85
N GLN A 13 -1.96 -8.43 -8.14
CA GLN A 13 -2.23 -7.74 -9.41
C GLN A 13 -1.32 -6.53 -9.64
N MET A 14 -1.08 -5.70 -8.61
CA MET A 14 -0.20 -4.55 -8.75
C MET A 14 1.26 -4.96 -8.96
N LYS A 15 1.69 -6.04 -8.29
CA LYS A 15 3.04 -6.60 -8.49
C LYS A 15 3.21 -7.24 -9.86
N GLU A 16 2.19 -7.90 -10.40
CA GLU A 16 2.20 -8.41 -11.77
C GLU A 16 2.32 -7.27 -12.80
N ARG A 17 1.58 -6.17 -12.58
CA ARG A 17 1.53 -5.04 -13.52
C ARG A 17 2.77 -4.14 -13.48
N TYR A 18 3.31 -3.87 -12.29
CA TYR A 18 4.37 -2.88 -12.08
C TYR A 18 5.71 -3.47 -11.64
N GLY A 19 5.78 -4.80 -11.50
CA GLY A 19 6.98 -5.53 -11.08
C GLY A 19 7.10 -5.69 -9.57
N THR A 20 7.86 -6.71 -9.16
CA THR A 20 8.07 -7.08 -7.76
C THR A 20 8.83 -6.04 -6.95
N ASP A 21 9.74 -5.30 -7.60
CA ASP A 21 10.61 -4.30 -6.96
C ASP A 21 9.94 -2.94 -6.72
N THR A 22 8.79 -2.68 -7.37
CA THR A 22 8.06 -1.42 -7.21
C THR A 22 7.25 -1.42 -5.92
N LEU A 23 7.46 -0.42 -5.05
CA LEU A 23 6.67 -0.27 -3.83
C LEU A 23 5.26 0.21 -4.16
N ILE A 24 4.23 -0.51 -3.69
CA ILE A 24 2.84 -0.19 -3.97
C ILE A 24 2.19 0.47 -2.74
N LEU A 25 1.66 1.68 -2.93
CA LEU A 25 0.88 2.42 -1.95
C LEU A 25 -0.58 2.49 -2.42
N PHE A 26 -1.49 1.85 -1.70
CA PHE A 26 -2.91 1.84 -1.99
C PHE A 26 -3.60 3.00 -1.29
N HIS A 27 -4.29 3.85 -2.05
CA HIS A 27 -5.18 4.85 -1.46
C HIS A 27 -6.44 4.13 -0.93
N VAL A 28 -6.66 4.17 0.37
CA VAL A 28 -7.79 3.52 1.06
C VAL A 28 -8.39 4.50 2.06
N GLY A 29 -9.58 5.02 1.74
CA GLY A 29 -10.23 6.04 2.56
C GLY A 29 -9.41 7.33 2.59
N GLU A 30 -8.96 7.74 3.78
CA GLU A 30 -8.16 8.96 4.02
C GLU A 30 -6.67 8.62 4.27
N THR A 31 -6.25 7.42 3.88
CA THR A 31 -4.90 6.92 4.15
C THR A 31 -4.33 6.17 2.97
N TYR A 32 -3.00 6.12 2.92
CA TYR A 32 -2.25 5.26 2.02
C TYR A 32 -1.73 4.06 2.78
N GLU A 33 -2.03 2.86 2.30
CA GLU A 33 -1.62 1.61 2.91
C GLU A 33 -0.62 0.87 2.02
N ALA A 34 0.41 0.28 2.62
CA ALA A 34 1.29 -0.68 1.96
C ALA A 34 1.21 -2.01 2.71
N TYR A 35 1.47 -3.13 2.02
CA TYR A 35 1.29 -4.47 2.56
C TYR A 35 2.51 -5.37 2.32
N TYR A 36 2.64 -6.45 3.07
CA TYR A 36 3.68 -7.47 2.91
C TYR A 36 5.11 -6.88 2.97
N ASP A 37 5.98 -7.22 2.01
CA ASP A 37 7.35 -6.72 1.96
C ASP A 37 7.44 -5.21 1.72
N ASP A 38 6.47 -4.65 0.98
CA ASP A 38 6.41 -3.20 0.76
C ASP A 38 6.18 -2.48 2.08
N ALA A 39 5.28 -2.99 2.94
CA ALA A 39 5.07 -2.45 4.28
C ALA A 39 6.35 -2.42 5.12
N ARG A 40 7.14 -3.51 5.06
CA ARG A 40 8.41 -3.59 5.81
C ARG A 40 9.43 -2.58 5.29
N THR A 41 9.50 -2.40 3.98
CA THR A 41 10.42 -1.45 3.35
C THR A 41 10.02 -0.02 3.62
N VAL A 42 8.72 0.30 3.55
CA VAL A 42 8.20 1.62 3.89
C VAL A 42 8.47 1.94 5.36
N ALA A 43 8.15 1.01 6.28
CA ALA A 43 8.39 1.21 7.70
C ALA A 43 9.87 1.50 8.02
N ARG A 44 10.79 0.70 7.47
CA ARG A 44 12.23 0.86 7.67
C ARG A 44 12.77 2.18 7.11
N THR A 45 12.28 2.62 5.95
CA THR A 45 12.80 3.79 5.26
C THR A 45 12.24 5.09 5.81
N THR A 46 10.97 5.07 6.24
CA THR A 46 10.24 6.31 6.57
C THR A 46 9.97 6.48 8.06
N GLY A 47 10.16 5.42 8.85
CA GLY A 47 9.87 5.38 10.28
C GLY A 47 8.39 5.18 10.61
N VAL A 48 7.53 5.02 9.60
CA VAL A 48 6.09 4.76 9.82
C VAL A 48 5.93 3.43 10.56
N PRO A 49 5.20 3.39 11.69
CA PRO A 49 5.09 2.20 12.50
C PRO A 49 4.31 1.09 11.77
N PRO A 50 4.89 -0.11 11.60
CA PRO A 50 4.18 -1.23 11.00
C PRO A 50 3.21 -1.86 12.00
N PHE A 51 2.14 -2.45 11.48
CA PHE A 51 1.19 -3.25 12.24
C PHE A 51 0.82 -4.50 11.45
N ASN A 52 0.09 -5.43 12.07
CA ASN A 52 -0.37 -6.64 11.38
C ASN A 52 -1.89 -6.66 11.26
N ILE A 53 -2.38 -7.05 10.08
CA ILE A 53 -3.78 -7.30 9.78
C ILE A 53 -4.04 -8.81 9.84
N ALA A 54 -5.32 -9.20 9.99
CA ALA A 54 -5.77 -10.60 9.93
C ALA A 54 -5.06 -11.50 10.96
N ALA A 55 -5.03 -11.07 12.22
CA ALA A 55 -4.43 -11.79 13.34
C ALA A 55 -2.94 -12.16 13.12
N GLY A 56 -2.16 -11.24 12.52
CA GLY A 56 -0.71 -11.41 12.38
C GLY A 56 -0.23 -11.82 11.00
N LYS A 57 -1.13 -12.11 10.04
CA LYS A 57 -0.76 -12.70 8.75
C LYS A 57 -0.24 -11.71 7.73
N ILE A 58 -0.69 -10.45 7.78
CA ILE A 58 -0.34 -9.44 6.78
C ILE A 58 0.35 -8.26 7.47
N PRO A 59 1.67 -8.08 7.27
CA PRO A 59 2.35 -6.85 7.63
C PRO A 59 1.77 -5.68 6.83
N ALA A 60 1.53 -4.55 7.50
CA ALA A 60 0.96 -3.37 6.89
C ALA A 60 1.56 -2.09 7.51
N VAL A 61 1.53 -1.02 6.72
CA VAL A 61 1.73 0.36 7.19
C VAL A 61 0.54 1.19 6.74
N ARG A 62 0.25 2.25 7.50
CA ARG A 62 -0.79 3.22 7.16
C ARG A 62 -0.21 4.61 7.31
N ILE A 63 -0.26 5.36 6.22
CA ILE A 63 0.25 6.71 6.10
C ILE A 63 -0.97 7.63 5.98
N PRO A 64 -1.17 8.59 6.89
CA PRO A 64 -2.20 9.61 6.71
C PRO A 64 -1.99 10.36 5.39
N GLU A 65 -3.07 10.76 4.70
CA GLU A 65 -2.96 11.54 3.45
C GLU A 65 -2.08 12.79 3.62
N ALA A 66 -2.18 13.48 4.76
CA ALA A 66 -1.35 14.64 5.10
C ALA A 66 0.15 14.34 5.13
N ASP A 67 0.55 13.10 5.44
CA ASP A 67 1.96 12.68 5.54
C ASP A 67 2.45 11.98 4.27
N MET A 68 1.56 11.70 3.32
CA MET A 68 1.85 10.89 2.13
C MET A 68 2.97 11.49 1.28
N GLU A 69 2.93 12.80 1.03
CA GLU A 69 3.96 13.46 0.21
C GLU A 69 5.34 13.33 0.85
N THR A 70 5.44 13.62 2.15
CA THR A 70 6.68 13.49 2.91
C THR A 70 7.19 12.04 2.91
N CYS A 71 6.29 11.08 3.11
CA CYS A 71 6.62 9.66 3.10
C CYS A 71 7.13 9.22 1.72
N ARG A 72 6.44 9.59 0.64
CA ARG A 72 6.82 9.27 -0.74
C ARG A 72 8.17 9.87 -1.10
N ASN A 73 8.42 11.13 -0.76
CA ASN A 73 9.69 11.78 -1.08
C ASN A 73 10.87 11.04 -0.45
N ARG A 74 10.77 10.61 0.82
CA ARG A 74 11.81 9.79 1.46
C ARG A 74 12.06 8.46 0.75
N LEU A 75 11.02 7.82 0.21
CA LEU A 75 11.17 6.58 -0.55
C LEU A 75 11.89 6.83 -1.88
N LEU A 76 11.53 7.91 -2.58
CA LEU A 76 12.17 8.30 -3.83
C LEU A 76 13.64 8.71 -3.61
N ASP A 77 13.92 9.48 -2.55
CA ASP A 77 15.28 9.88 -2.17
C ASP A 77 16.16 8.68 -1.82
N ALA A 78 15.56 7.61 -1.28
CA ALA A 78 16.24 6.34 -1.02
C ALA A 78 16.42 5.46 -2.29
N GLY A 79 15.95 5.92 -3.46
CA GLY A 79 16.10 5.25 -4.75
C GLY A 79 15.03 4.21 -5.06
N TYR A 80 13.92 4.18 -4.31
CA TYR A 80 12.83 3.25 -4.58
C TYR A 80 11.91 3.75 -5.70
N THR A 81 11.47 2.85 -6.57
CA THR A 81 10.33 3.09 -7.46
C THR A 81 9.04 2.93 -6.66
N VAL A 82 8.15 3.93 -6.72
CA VAL A 82 6.89 3.94 -5.97
C VAL A 82 5.70 4.08 -6.92
N CYS A 83 4.70 3.21 -6.77
CA CYS A 83 3.41 3.28 -7.46
C CYS A 83 2.31 3.62 -6.45
N VAL A 84 1.45 4.58 -6.80
CA VAL A 84 0.28 4.95 -6.01
C VAL A 84 -0.97 4.46 -6.73
N SER A 85 -1.73 3.57 -6.09
CA SER A 85 -3.02 3.09 -6.59
C SER A 85 -4.14 3.98 -6.09
N ASP A 86 -4.65 4.84 -6.96
CA ASP A 86 -5.68 5.84 -6.64
C ASP A 86 -7.10 5.40 -7.06
N VAL A 87 -7.39 4.10 -6.99
CA VAL A 87 -8.63 3.56 -7.54
C VAL A 87 -9.83 3.92 -6.66
N ARG A 88 -10.90 4.38 -7.31
CA ARG A 88 -12.19 4.70 -6.66
C ARG A 88 -13.23 3.67 -7.05
N GLY A 89 -14.03 3.23 -6.08
CA GLY A 89 -15.21 2.42 -6.36
C GLY A 89 -16.41 3.25 -6.77
N ALA A 90 -17.55 2.58 -7.00
CA ALA A 90 -18.81 3.21 -7.40
C ALA A 90 -19.31 4.28 -6.40
N SER A 91 -18.90 4.21 -5.13
CA SER A 91 -19.21 5.20 -4.10
C SER A 91 -18.29 6.44 -4.11
N GLY A 92 -17.32 6.50 -5.01
CA GLY A 92 -16.30 7.55 -5.06
C GLY A 92 -15.18 7.40 -4.02
N ARG A 93 -15.28 6.43 -3.10
CA ARG A 93 -14.24 6.18 -2.08
C ARG A 93 -13.05 5.44 -2.68
N HIS A 94 -11.86 5.84 -2.24
CA HIS A 94 -10.60 5.18 -2.56
C HIS A 94 -10.56 3.77 -1.96
N MET A 95 -10.22 2.79 -2.80
CA MET A 95 -10.20 1.38 -2.46
C MET A 95 -9.13 0.62 -3.25
N ILE A 96 -8.78 -0.56 -2.73
CA ILE A 96 -7.94 -1.52 -3.43
C ILE A 96 -8.74 -2.06 -4.63
N ARG A 97 -8.23 -1.83 -5.85
CA ARG A 97 -8.81 -2.42 -7.06
C ARG A 97 -8.57 -3.91 -7.08
N ILE A 98 -9.61 -4.64 -7.44
CA ILE A 98 -9.54 -6.04 -7.84
C ILE A 98 -10.31 -6.07 -9.14
N ASP A 99 -9.65 -6.35 -10.25
CA ASP A 99 -10.38 -6.67 -11.47
C ASP A 99 -11.06 -8.04 -11.24
N GLU A 100 -12.39 -8.09 -11.40
CA GLU A 100 -13.20 -9.32 -11.35
C GLU A 100 -13.01 -10.17 -12.61
#